data_AF-A0A4D9DYE4-F1
#
_entry.id   AF-A0A4D9DYE4-F1
#
_cell.length_a   1.000
_cell.length_b   1.000
_cell.length_c   1.000
_cell.angle_alpha   90.00
_cell.angle_beta   90.00
_cell.angle_gamma   90.00
#
_symmetry.space_group_name_H-M   'P 1'
#
loop_
_entity.id
_entity.type
_entity.pdbx_description
1 polymer ?
#
loop_
_entity_poly.entity_id
_entity_poly.type
_entity_poly.pdbx_seq_one_letter_code
_entity_poly.pdbx_strand_id
1 'polypeptide(L)'
;MSPWMAPIMWEGTFNRDILNAQYRQKNSVVGVATFAVKKYVRFIEGFLGSANKFFLSGHRVNFYLFTDHPEKVPSMKLAPEKHLFIIPVQNYSRWQDISMNCMDIISNHIRSHWRYEVDYLYSMDIDVQMFEHIGVEIIDTLVGTISSWQYTKPRDSNSYERRPESRAAIPSGEGDFYYAASFYGGSVSEVYKLTTACFKGVTEDRANGIEAKWHEESHLNKYLLYHKPTRLLSPEYYWDEELPIPPIIKVKRLSSVRKDLKEVRF
;
A
#
# COMPACT_ATOMS: atom_id res chain seq x y z
N MET A 1 14.77 -15.13 0.02
CA MET A 1 15.50 -13.86 0.30
C MET A 1 15.78 -13.19 -1.03
N SER A 2 15.78 -11.86 -1.10
CA SER A 2 16.15 -11.13 -2.32
C SER A 2 17.67 -11.15 -2.57
N PRO A 3 18.14 -10.81 -3.79
CA PRO A 3 19.57 -10.68 -4.08
C PRO A 3 20.30 -9.62 -3.23
N TRP A 4 19.57 -8.66 -2.64
CA TRP A 4 20.12 -7.65 -1.72
C TRP A 4 19.85 -7.96 -0.24
N MET A 5 19.58 -9.24 0.08
CA MET A 5 19.41 -9.77 1.44
C MET A 5 18.15 -9.31 2.19
N ALA A 6 17.17 -8.71 1.51
CA ALA A 6 15.88 -8.44 2.14
C ALA A 6 15.05 -9.74 2.28
N PRO A 7 14.41 -9.99 3.43
CA PRO A 7 13.47 -11.10 3.58
C PRO A 7 12.25 -10.90 2.69
N ILE A 8 11.76 -12.01 2.14
CA ILE A 8 10.46 -12.07 1.45
C ILE A 8 9.52 -12.82 2.39
N MET A 9 8.50 -12.14 2.88
CA MET A 9 7.61 -12.64 3.91
C MET A 9 6.60 -13.60 3.31
N TRP A 10 6.81 -14.89 3.56
CA TRP A 10 5.90 -15.99 3.23
C TRP A 10 5.47 -16.71 4.51
N GLU A 11 4.29 -17.33 4.51
CA GLU A 11 3.86 -18.20 5.60
C GLU A 11 4.91 -19.30 5.86
N GLY A 12 5.29 -19.44 7.14
CA GLY A 12 6.34 -20.35 7.60
C GLY A 12 7.77 -19.78 7.57
N THR A 13 7.99 -18.53 7.14
CA THR A 13 9.34 -17.91 7.14
C THR A 13 9.65 -17.08 8.38
N PHE A 14 8.69 -16.93 9.29
CA PHE A 14 8.82 -16.12 10.49
C PHE A 14 8.09 -16.77 11.67
N ASN A 15 8.58 -16.52 12.88
CA ASN A 15 7.89 -16.88 14.12
C ASN A 15 7.17 -15.64 14.68
N ARG A 16 5.84 -15.69 14.70
CA ARG A 16 4.98 -14.58 15.13
C ARG A 16 5.19 -14.21 16.60
N ASP A 17 5.37 -15.18 17.48
CA ASP A 17 5.52 -14.93 18.92
C ASP A 17 6.83 -14.20 19.23
N ILE A 18 7.92 -14.61 18.58
CA ILE A 18 9.22 -13.94 18.71
C ILE A 18 9.13 -12.49 18.23
N LEU A 19 8.57 -12.26 17.04
CA LEU A 19 8.44 -10.90 16.51
C LEU A 19 7.50 -10.04 17.38
N ASN A 20 6.38 -10.59 17.83
CA ASN A 20 5.46 -9.87 18.72
C ASN A 20 6.14 -9.47 20.03
N ALA A 21 6.92 -10.36 20.64
CA ALA A 21 7.68 -10.03 21.86
C ALA A 21 8.67 -8.88 21.63
N GLN A 22 9.36 -8.86 20.49
CA GLN A 22 10.31 -7.80 20.13
C GLN A 22 9.62 -6.45 19.88
N TYR A 23 8.50 -6.43 19.16
CA TYR A 23 7.82 -5.18 18.81
C TYR A 23 6.98 -4.60 19.96
N ARG A 24 6.44 -5.44 20.84
CA ARG A 24 5.74 -4.94 22.05
C ARG A 24 6.64 -4.10 22.95
N GLN A 25 7.93 -4.43 23.03
CA GLN A 25 8.91 -3.64 23.80
C GLN A 25 9.18 -2.26 23.20
N LYS A 26 9.01 -2.10 21.88
CA LYS A 26 9.24 -0.82 21.18
C LYS A 26 8.07 0.14 21.33
N ASN A 27 6.87 -0.36 21.68
CA ASN A 27 5.63 0.41 21.79
C ASN A 27 5.34 1.31 20.57
N SER A 28 5.72 0.82 19.38
CA SER A 28 5.58 1.59 18.14
C SER A 28 4.13 1.77 17.74
N VAL A 29 3.82 2.91 17.15
CA VAL A 29 2.53 3.24 16.56
C VAL A 29 2.62 3.12 15.04
N VAL A 30 1.69 2.39 14.44
CA VAL A 30 1.62 2.22 12.99
C VAL A 30 0.45 3.03 12.42
N GLY A 31 0.74 3.90 11.45
CA GLY A 31 -0.26 4.58 10.66
C GLY A 31 -0.69 3.75 9.45
N VAL A 32 -1.97 3.84 9.07
CA VAL A 32 -2.49 3.33 7.81
C VAL A 32 -3.21 4.46 7.09
N ALA A 33 -2.69 4.91 5.95
CA ALA A 33 -3.37 5.85 5.06
C ALA A 33 -4.20 5.08 4.04
N THR A 34 -5.49 5.42 3.94
CA THR A 34 -6.40 4.81 2.96
C THR A 34 -7.41 5.84 2.44
N PHE A 35 -7.82 5.68 1.18
CA PHE A 35 -8.62 6.67 0.45
C PHE A 35 -9.94 6.06 0.00
N ALA A 36 -11.06 6.61 0.48
CA ALA A 36 -12.41 6.17 0.16
C ALA A 36 -13.21 7.35 -0.43
N VAL A 37 -13.02 7.60 -1.72
CA VAL A 37 -13.61 8.77 -2.39
C VAL A 37 -14.71 8.34 -3.36
N LYS A 38 -15.75 9.17 -3.53
CA LYS A 38 -16.93 8.88 -4.37
C LYS A 38 -17.60 7.57 -3.95
N LYS A 39 -17.66 6.59 -4.86
CA LYS A 39 -18.32 5.30 -4.66
C LYS A 39 -17.49 4.30 -3.88
N TYR A 40 -16.19 4.58 -3.64
CA TYR A 40 -15.32 3.71 -2.86
C TYR A 40 -15.63 3.73 -1.35
N VAL A 41 -16.45 4.69 -0.89
CA VAL A 41 -17.00 4.74 0.47
C VAL A 41 -17.70 3.43 0.87
N ARG A 42 -18.23 2.67 -0.10
CA ARG A 42 -18.88 1.38 0.13
C ARG A 42 -17.92 0.32 0.71
N PHE A 43 -16.61 0.48 0.53
CA PHE A 43 -15.62 -0.50 0.99
C PHE A 43 -15.13 -0.23 2.42
N ILE A 44 -15.48 0.92 3.01
CA ILE A 44 -14.97 1.34 4.33
C ILE A 44 -15.31 0.29 5.41
N GLU A 45 -16.55 -0.20 5.45
CA GLU A 45 -16.98 -1.16 6.46
C GLU A 45 -16.22 -2.49 6.37
N GLY A 46 -16.08 -3.03 5.15
CA GLY A 46 -15.36 -4.28 4.90
C GLY A 46 -13.87 -4.17 5.22
N PHE A 47 -13.23 -3.07 4.80
CA PHE A 47 -11.84 -2.79 5.07
C PHE A 47 -11.58 -2.63 6.58
N LEU A 48 -12.25 -1.67 7.23
CA LEU A 48 -12.01 -1.41 8.64
C LEU A 48 -12.45 -2.57 9.53
N GLY A 49 -13.56 -3.25 9.21
CA GLY A 49 -14.04 -4.39 9.98
C GLY A 49 -13.04 -5.55 9.98
N SER A 50 -12.48 -5.85 8.81
CA SER A 50 -11.45 -6.89 8.68
C SER A 50 -10.10 -6.45 9.27
N ALA A 51 -9.68 -5.21 9.06
CA ALA A 51 -8.46 -4.65 9.64
C ALA A 51 -8.51 -4.58 11.17
N ASN A 52 -9.68 -4.29 11.74
CA ASN A 52 -9.89 -4.33 13.19
C ASN A 52 -9.63 -5.73 13.77
N LYS A 53 -9.93 -6.79 13.01
CA LYS A 53 -9.71 -8.18 13.42
C LYS A 53 -8.28 -8.68 13.17
N PHE A 54 -7.71 -8.37 12.02
CA PHE A 54 -6.52 -9.07 11.51
C PHE A 54 -5.24 -8.22 11.41
N PHE A 55 -5.37 -6.90 11.29
CA PHE A 55 -4.22 -6.02 11.11
C PHE A 55 -3.59 -5.67 12.45
N LEU A 56 -2.33 -6.06 12.66
CA LEU A 56 -1.52 -5.68 13.81
C LEU A 56 -2.27 -5.82 15.15
N SER A 57 -3.03 -6.90 15.32
CA SER A 57 -3.87 -7.10 16.51
C SER A 57 -3.04 -7.11 17.78
N GLY A 58 -3.44 -6.30 18.76
CA GLY A 58 -2.67 -6.08 19.99
C GLY A 58 -1.52 -5.07 19.88
N HIS A 59 -1.39 -4.35 18.76
CA HIS A 59 -0.44 -3.23 18.57
C HIS A 59 -1.18 -1.95 18.19
N ARG A 60 -0.55 -0.80 18.46
CA ARG A 60 -1.18 0.50 18.28
C ARG A 60 -1.28 0.85 16.79
N VAL A 61 -2.50 1.09 16.32
CA VAL A 61 -2.76 1.47 14.92
C VAL A 61 -3.61 2.72 14.83
N ASN A 62 -3.18 3.66 14.00
CA ASN A 62 -3.96 4.83 13.62
C ASN A 62 -4.38 4.68 12.15
N PHE A 63 -5.68 4.53 11.90
CA PHE A 63 -6.24 4.57 10.54
C PHE A 63 -6.55 6.01 10.16
N TYR A 64 -5.93 6.49 9.09
CA TYR A 64 -6.18 7.79 8.49
C TYR A 64 -7.00 7.60 7.22
N LEU A 65 -8.31 7.80 7.34
CA LEU A 65 -9.29 7.59 6.27
C LEU A 65 -9.59 8.91 5.56
N PHE A 66 -9.13 9.04 4.33
CA PHE A 66 -9.43 10.18 3.47
C PHE A 66 -10.73 9.94 2.71
N THR A 67 -11.68 10.87 2.79
CA THR A 67 -13.00 10.72 2.14
C THR A 67 -13.62 12.06 1.78
N ASP A 68 -14.35 12.14 0.68
CA ASP A 68 -15.22 13.26 0.30
C ASP A 68 -16.64 13.14 0.91
N HIS A 69 -16.91 12.03 1.61
CA HIS A 69 -18.18 11.72 2.26
C HIS A 69 -17.98 11.25 3.71
N PRO A 70 -17.51 12.13 4.62
CA PRO A 70 -17.32 11.79 6.03
C PRO A 70 -18.61 11.27 6.70
N GLU A 71 -19.78 11.71 6.24
CA GLU A 71 -21.09 11.28 6.72
C GLU A 71 -21.43 9.81 6.40
N LYS A 72 -20.73 9.20 5.43
CA LYS A 72 -20.93 7.79 5.04
C LYS A 72 -20.01 6.83 5.79
N VAL A 73 -19.13 7.33 6.65
CA VAL A 73 -18.25 6.47 7.45
C VAL A 73 -19.10 5.78 8.53
N PRO A 74 -19.15 4.44 8.58
CA PRO A 74 -19.97 3.73 9.55
C PRO A 74 -19.46 3.93 10.97
N SER A 75 -20.38 4.06 11.93
CA SER A 75 -20.03 4.00 13.35
C SER A 75 -19.65 2.57 13.71
N MET A 76 -18.40 2.35 14.09
CA MET A 76 -17.88 1.02 14.41
C MET A 76 -17.02 1.03 15.66
N LYS A 77 -17.10 -0.06 16.43
CA LYS A 77 -16.28 -0.25 17.62
C LYS A 77 -14.94 -0.87 17.24
N LEU A 78 -13.90 -0.05 17.25
CA LEU A 78 -12.52 -0.53 17.09
C LEU A 78 -11.98 -1.12 18.40
N ALA A 79 -10.96 -1.98 18.26
CA ALA A 79 -10.19 -2.47 19.40
C ALA A 79 -9.52 -1.29 20.14
N PRO A 80 -9.27 -1.38 21.45
CA PRO A 80 -8.75 -0.26 22.25
C PRO A 80 -7.43 0.34 21.75
N GLU A 81 -6.62 -0.46 21.07
CA GLU A 81 -5.35 -0.05 20.49
C GLU A 81 -5.47 0.60 19.10
N LYS A 82 -6.67 0.68 18.54
CA LYS A 82 -6.94 1.14 17.17
C LYS A 82 -7.79 2.40 17.17
N HIS A 83 -7.31 3.43 16.48
CA HIS A 83 -8.00 4.70 16.32
C HIS A 83 -8.30 4.98 14.86
N LEU A 84 -9.45 5.62 14.60
CA LEU A 84 -9.85 6.08 13.28
C LEU A 84 -9.89 7.61 13.25
N PHE A 85 -9.17 8.19 12.30
CA PHE A 85 -9.17 9.61 11.99
C PHE A 85 -9.78 9.80 10.60
N ILE A 86 -10.92 10.48 10.54
CA ILE A 86 -11.61 10.80 9.29
C ILE A 86 -11.06 12.14 8.81
N ILE A 87 -10.48 12.17 7.61
CA ILE A 87 -9.85 13.34 7.01
C ILE A 87 -10.64 13.74 5.75
N PRO A 88 -11.46 14.79 5.80
CA PRO A 88 -12.20 15.25 4.65
C PRO A 88 -11.28 15.70 3.51
N VAL A 89 -11.57 15.28 2.27
CA VAL A 89 -10.86 15.74 1.06
C VAL A 89 -11.82 16.34 0.05
N GLN A 90 -11.32 17.20 -0.82
CA GLN A 90 -12.11 17.78 -1.90
C GLN A 90 -12.46 16.72 -2.96
N ASN A 91 -13.66 16.84 -3.53
CA ASN A 91 -14.13 15.96 -4.60
C ASN A 91 -13.42 16.32 -5.92
N TYR A 92 -12.33 15.61 -6.25
CA TYR A 92 -11.66 15.75 -7.54
C TYR A 92 -12.53 15.17 -8.67
N SER A 93 -12.60 15.87 -9.82
CA SER A 93 -13.47 15.48 -10.93
C SER A 93 -13.08 14.14 -11.58
N ARG A 94 -11.78 13.80 -11.66
CA ARG A 94 -11.31 12.50 -12.20
C ARG A 94 -10.78 11.56 -11.11
N TRP A 95 -11.03 10.26 -11.24
CA TRP A 95 -10.50 9.25 -10.30
C TRP A 95 -8.98 9.14 -10.36
N GLN A 96 -8.38 9.36 -11.53
CA GLN A 96 -6.92 9.34 -11.69
C GLN A 96 -6.27 10.49 -10.91
N ASP A 97 -6.94 11.64 -10.77
CA ASP A 97 -6.43 12.74 -9.96
C ASP A 97 -6.41 12.40 -8.46
N ILE A 98 -7.26 11.47 -8.00
CA ILE A 98 -7.24 11.00 -6.61
C ILE A 98 -6.05 10.05 -6.41
N SER A 99 -5.89 9.02 -7.26
CA SER A 99 -4.73 8.09 -7.24
C SER A 99 -3.40 8.82 -7.35
N MET A 100 -3.31 9.79 -8.26
CA MET A 100 -2.11 10.60 -8.50
C MET A 100 -1.80 11.55 -7.34
N ASN A 101 -2.82 12.02 -6.60
CA ASN A 101 -2.63 12.92 -5.46
C ASN A 101 -2.44 12.18 -4.13
N CYS A 102 -2.70 10.87 -4.03
CA CYS A 102 -2.48 10.10 -2.81
C CYS A 102 -1.05 10.28 -2.28
N MET A 103 -0.06 10.25 -3.18
CA MET A 103 1.36 10.44 -2.84
C MET A 103 1.61 11.86 -2.28
N ASP A 104 1.05 12.91 -2.89
CA ASP A 104 1.17 14.29 -2.38
C ASP A 104 0.51 14.44 -1.02
N ILE A 105 -0.75 13.99 -0.88
CA ILE A 105 -1.53 14.05 0.36
C ILE A 105 -0.77 13.35 1.49
N ILE A 106 -0.31 12.11 1.27
CA ILE A 106 0.47 11.38 2.26
C ILE A 106 1.74 12.16 2.63
N SER A 107 2.52 12.63 1.65
CA SER A 107 3.76 13.36 1.92
C SER A 107 3.52 14.65 2.71
N ASN A 108 2.42 15.36 2.42
CA ASN A 108 2.01 16.58 3.09
C ASN A 108 1.60 16.32 4.54
N HIS A 109 0.84 15.25 4.80
CA HIS A 109 0.46 14.85 6.15
C HIS A 109 1.65 14.36 7.00
N ILE A 110 2.60 13.63 6.40
CA ILE A 110 3.86 13.28 7.06
C ILE A 110 4.63 14.55 7.43
N ARG A 111 4.76 15.47 6.47
CA ARG A 111 5.44 16.75 6.71
C ARG A 111 4.72 17.57 7.76
N SER A 112 3.40 17.64 7.79
CA SER A 112 2.72 18.51 8.77
C SER A 112 2.76 17.92 10.18
N HIS A 113 2.40 16.66 10.37
CA HIS A 113 2.20 16.11 11.72
C HIS A 113 2.49 14.62 11.90
N TRP A 114 2.24 13.72 10.94
CA TRP A 114 2.36 12.27 11.20
C TRP A 114 3.76 11.81 11.60
N ARG A 115 4.82 12.55 11.21
CA ARG A 115 6.20 12.31 11.67
C ARG A 115 6.40 12.38 13.18
N TYR A 116 5.43 12.94 13.91
CA TYR A 116 5.41 13.03 15.36
C TYR A 116 4.33 12.12 16.00
N GLU A 117 3.49 11.46 15.19
CA GLU A 117 2.37 10.64 15.68
C GLU A 117 2.61 9.13 15.54
N VAL A 118 3.31 8.72 14.48
CA VAL A 118 3.51 7.31 14.11
C VAL A 118 4.98 7.03 13.80
N ASP A 119 5.41 5.79 14.05
CA ASP A 119 6.78 5.32 13.76
C ASP A 119 6.88 4.73 12.36
N TYR A 120 5.83 4.03 11.95
CA TYR A 120 5.69 3.40 10.64
C TYR A 120 4.39 3.84 9.99
N LEU A 121 4.37 3.86 8.66
CA LEU A 121 3.20 4.20 7.87
C LEU A 121 3.04 3.20 6.73
N TYR A 122 1.81 2.76 6.51
CA TYR A 122 1.42 1.97 5.36
C TYR A 122 0.36 2.70 4.56
N SER A 123 0.48 2.64 3.23
CA SER A 123 -0.60 2.98 2.32
C SER A 123 -1.30 1.69 1.92
N MET A 124 -2.63 1.67 2.03
CA MET A 124 -3.46 0.56 1.58
C MET A 124 -4.65 1.07 0.78
N ASP A 125 -4.93 0.42 -0.33
CA ASP A 125 -6.19 0.65 -1.04
C ASP A 125 -7.37 0.30 -0.13
N ILE A 126 -8.50 1.01 -0.29
CA ILE A 126 -9.69 0.78 0.53
C ILE A 126 -10.49 -0.44 0.07
N ASP A 127 -10.35 -0.82 -1.20
CA ASP A 127 -11.14 -1.87 -1.86
C ASP A 127 -10.51 -3.26 -1.70
N VAL A 128 -9.97 -3.50 -0.51
CA VAL A 128 -9.36 -4.77 -0.08
C VAL A 128 -10.01 -5.24 1.22
N GLN A 129 -9.91 -6.54 1.47
CA GLN A 129 -10.37 -7.15 2.71
C GLN A 129 -9.32 -8.10 3.28
N MET A 130 -9.18 -8.11 4.60
CA MET A 130 -8.27 -9.01 5.31
C MET A 130 -9.00 -10.29 5.72
N PHE A 131 -8.36 -11.43 5.51
CA PHE A 131 -8.88 -12.75 5.80
C PHE A 131 -8.06 -13.50 6.85
N GLU A 132 -6.80 -13.11 7.01
CA GLU A 132 -5.86 -13.71 7.95
C GLU A 132 -4.93 -12.66 8.54
N HIS A 133 -4.22 -13.05 9.60
CA HIS A 133 -3.33 -12.16 10.35
C HIS A 133 -2.27 -11.49 9.46
N ILE A 134 -2.16 -10.16 9.57
CA ILE A 134 -1.08 -9.33 9.03
C ILE A 134 -0.45 -8.60 10.21
N GLY A 135 0.70 -9.09 10.65
CA GLY A 135 1.30 -8.68 11.91
C GLY A 135 2.57 -7.86 11.75
N VAL A 136 3.30 -7.75 12.87
CA VAL A 136 4.56 -7.00 12.94
C VAL A 136 5.64 -7.53 12.01
N GLU A 137 5.45 -8.72 11.43
CA GLU A 137 6.34 -9.24 10.40
C GLU A 137 6.37 -8.40 9.12
N ILE A 138 5.43 -7.47 8.92
CA ILE A 138 5.50 -6.52 7.80
C ILE A 138 6.42 -5.33 8.12
N ILE A 139 6.71 -5.07 9.40
CA ILE A 139 7.32 -3.81 9.84
C ILE A 139 8.81 -3.77 9.52
N ASP A 140 9.20 -2.81 8.68
CA ASP A 140 10.59 -2.54 8.34
C ASP A 140 10.78 -1.08 7.89
N THR A 141 12.02 -0.71 7.56
CA THR A 141 12.38 0.62 7.08
C THR A 141 11.71 0.97 5.74
N LEU A 142 11.71 0.07 4.76
CA LEU A 142 11.02 0.24 3.48
C LEU A 142 10.43 -1.08 3.00
N VAL A 143 9.14 -1.09 2.72
CA VAL A 143 8.35 -2.30 2.47
C VAL A 143 7.61 -2.19 1.14
N GLY A 144 7.83 -3.18 0.27
CA GLY A 144 7.11 -3.32 -1.00
C GLY A 144 6.39 -4.67 -1.07
N THR A 145 5.19 -4.69 -1.66
CA THR A 145 4.41 -5.92 -1.87
C THR A 145 4.56 -6.41 -3.29
N ILE A 146 4.90 -7.68 -3.48
CA ILE A 146 5.04 -8.29 -4.81
C ILE A 146 3.64 -8.55 -5.39
N SER A 147 3.41 -8.10 -6.62
CA SER A 147 2.10 -8.21 -7.30
C SER A 147 1.69 -9.67 -7.57
N SER A 148 0.43 -9.99 -7.21
CA SER A 148 -0.22 -11.27 -7.51
C SER A 148 -0.30 -11.60 -9.00
N TRP A 149 -0.35 -10.59 -9.88
CA TRP A 149 -0.43 -10.78 -11.33
C TRP A 149 0.93 -11.08 -11.99
N GLN A 150 2.04 -10.77 -11.33
CA GLN A 150 3.36 -10.67 -11.99
C GLN A 150 4.49 -11.36 -11.24
N TYR A 151 4.24 -11.96 -10.07
CA TYR A 151 5.27 -12.64 -9.28
C TYR A 151 5.94 -13.86 -9.94
N THR A 152 5.31 -14.45 -10.98
CA THR A 152 5.87 -15.56 -11.77
C THR A 152 6.41 -15.14 -13.13
N LYS A 153 6.23 -13.87 -13.53
CA LYS A 153 6.61 -13.40 -14.85
C LYS A 153 8.12 -13.15 -14.93
N PRO A 154 8.75 -13.41 -16.10
CA PRO A 154 10.08 -12.89 -16.37
C PRO A 154 10.10 -11.36 -16.27
N ARG A 155 11.21 -10.80 -15.76
CA ARG A 155 11.34 -9.35 -15.49
C ARG A 155 10.95 -8.46 -16.67
N ASP A 156 11.32 -8.85 -17.88
CA ASP A 156 11.08 -8.05 -19.09
C ASP A 156 9.62 -8.07 -19.52
N SER A 157 8.88 -9.10 -19.11
CA SER A 157 7.44 -9.24 -19.34
C SER A 157 6.60 -8.49 -18.30
N ASN A 158 7.23 -7.88 -17.29
CA ASN A 158 6.53 -7.03 -16.35
C ASN A 158 6.01 -5.76 -17.02
N SER A 159 4.84 -5.31 -16.57
CA SER A 159 4.13 -4.19 -17.14
C SER A 159 4.65 -2.82 -16.71
N TYR A 160 5.96 -2.65 -16.58
CA TYR A 160 6.55 -1.33 -16.27
C TYR A 160 6.23 -0.30 -17.36
N GLU A 161 6.36 0.98 -17.00
CA GLU A 161 6.45 2.04 -18.01
C GLU A 161 7.75 1.87 -18.79
N ARG A 162 7.65 1.88 -20.13
CA ARG A 162 8.78 1.64 -21.04
C ARG A 162 9.10 2.83 -21.92
N ARG A 163 8.21 3.82 -22.01
CA ARG A 163 8.42 5.06 -22.77
C ARG A 163 9.50 5.88 -22.07
N PRO A 164 10.69 6.07 -22.66
CA PRO A 164 11.82 6.74 -22.02
C PRO A 164 11.55 8.20 -21.65
N GLU A 165 10.52 8.81 -22.22
CA GLU A 165 10.06 10.16 -21.94
C GLU A 165 9.40 10.28 -20.56
N SER A 166 8.90 9.18 -19.99
CA SER A 166 8.32 9.15 -18.64
C SER A 166 9.39 9.01 -17.56
N ARG A 167 9.20 9.71 -16.45
CA ARG A 167 9.99 9.55 -15.21
C ARG A 167 9.82 8.19 -14.56
N ALA A 168 8.77 7.46 -14.88
CA ALA A 168 8.57 6.08 -14.41
C ALA A 168 9.28 5.03 -15.29
N ALA A 169 9.95 5.42 -16.37
CA ALA A 169 10.50 4.48 -17.35
C ALA A 169 11.55 3.53 -16.73
N ILE A 170 11.34 2.23 -16.90
CA ILE A 170 12.31 1.18 -16.57
C ILE A 170 12.75 0.54 -17.90
N PRO A 171 14.03 0.63 -18.28
CA PRO A 171 14.54 0.00 -19.50
C PRO A 171 14.39 -1.52 -19.51
N SER A 172 14.42 -2.11 -20.70
CA SER A 172 14.49 -3.58 -20.81
C SER A 172 15.81 -4.09 -20.22
N GLY A 173 15.78 -5.25 -19.56
CA GLY A 173 16.91 -5.80 -18.80
C GLY A 173 16.98 -5.33 -17.34
N GLU A 174 16.28 -4.25 -16.98
CA GLU A 174 16.16 -3.76 -15.60
C GLU A 174 14.86 -4.24 -14.93
N GLY A 175 14.87 -4.27 -13.59
CA GLY A 175 13.75 -4.73 -12.76
C GLY A 175 14.12 -5.92 -11.87
N ASP A 176 13.60 -5.92 -10.65
CA ASP A 176 13.73 -7.06 -9.71
C ASP A 176 12.39 -7.79 -9.55
N PHE A 177 11.39 -7.07 -9.04
CA PHE A 177 10.01 -7.53 -8.88
C PHE A 177 9.07 -6.45 -9.41
N TYR A 178 7.86 -6.85 -9.78
CA TYR A 178 6.78 -5.91 -9.98
C TYR A 178 6.02 -5.74 -8.66
N TYR A 179 6.04 -4.52 -8.13
CA TYR A 179 5.43 -4.16 -6.86
C TYR A 179 4.03 -3.61 -7.06
N ALA A 180 3.10 -4.00 -6.20
CA ALA A 180 1.73 -3.48 -6.19
C ALA A 180 1.65 -2.18 -5.39
N ALA A 181 0.99 -1.15 -5.95
CA ALA A 181 0.73 0.10 -5.24
C ALA A 181 -0.36 -0.01 -4.16
N SER A 182 -1.17 -1.07 -4.22
CA SER A 182 -2.26 -1.32 -3.26
C SER A 182 -1.80 -1.57 -1.83
N PHE A 183 -0.53 -1.93 -1.61
CA PHE A 183 0.02 -2.11 -0.28
C PHE A 183 1.54 -1.89 -0.26
N TYR A 184 1.96 -0.77 0.34
CA TYR A 184 3.37 -0.48 0.60
C TYR A 184 3.52 0.31 1.90
N GLY A 185 4.73 0.42 2.42
CA GLY A 185 4.95 1.21 3.63
C GLY A 185 6.40 1.20 4.10
N GLY A 186 6.60 1.50 5.37
CA GLY A 186 7.91 1.53 5.99
C GLY A 186 7.96 2.49 7.17
N SER A 187 9.17 2.89 7.56
CA SER A 187 9.33 3.99 8.52
C SER A 187 8.78 5.28 7.91
N VAL A 188 8.24 6.16 8.75
CA VAL A 188 7.65 7.42 8.26
C VAL A 188 8.63 8.25 7.42
N SER A 189 9.91 8.22 7.78
CA SER A 189 10.98 8.88 7.02
C SER A 189 11.13 8.35 5.59
N GLU A 190 11.09 7.03 5.39
CA GLU A 190 11.26 6.44 4.06
C GLU A 190 9.98 6.54 3.24
N VAL A 191 8.81 6.41 3.87
CA VAL A 191 7.53 6.64 3.19
C VAL A 191 7.43 8.11 2.72
N TYR A 192 7.93 9.07 3.51
CA TYR A 192 8.02 10.47 3.07
C TYR A 192 8.89 10.64 1.82
N LYS A 193 10.08 10.03 1.79
CA LYS A 193 10.98 10.08 0.63
C LYS A 193 10.35 9.44 -0.61
N LEU A 194 9.75 8.26 -0.44
CA LEU A 194 9.08 7.52 -1.51
C LEU A 194 7.94 8.35 -2.10
N THR A 195 7.01 8.80 -1.25
CA THR A 195 5.82 9.53 -1.71
C THR A 195 6.19 10.87 -2.36
N THR A 196 7.16 11.60 -1.80
CA THR A 196 7.68 12.84 -2.39
C THR A 196 8.32 12.60 -3.77
N ALA A 197 9.14 11.56 -3.90
CA ALA A 197 9.80 11.23 -5.17
C ALA A 197 8.80 10.77 -6.25
N CYS A 198 7.85 9.91 -5.87
CA CYS A 198 6.79 9.46 -6.77
C CYS A 198 5.91 10.63 -7.24
N PHE A 199 5.47 11.51 -6.33
CA PHE A 199 4.66 12.67 -6.69
C PHE A 199 5.41 13.65 -7.60
N LYS A 200 6.71 13.87 -7.35
CA LYS A 200 7.56 14.67 -8.24
C LYS A 200 7.59 14.06 -9.65
N GLY A 201 7.77 12.74 -9.77
CA GLY A 201 7.76 12.04 -11.05
C GLY A 201 6.43 12.18 -11.79
N VAL A 202 5.30 12.01 -11.09
CA VAL A 202 3.94 12.20 -11.64
C VAL A 202 3.75 13.63 -12.16
N THR A 203 4.22 14.62 -11.39
CA THR A 203 4.08 16.04 -11.75
C THR A 203 4.92 16.40 -12.97
N GLU A 204 6.14 15.88 -13.07
CA GLU A 204 7.01 16.09 -14.23
C GLU A 204 6.45 15.41 -15.49
N ASP A 205 5.93 14.19 -15.39
CA ASP A 205 5.27 13.51 -16.51
C ASP A 205 4.07 14.31 -17.00
N ARG A 206 3.22 14.78 -16.08
CA ARG A 206 2.06 15.62 -16.40
C ARG A 206 2.47 16.91 -17.11
N ALA A 207 3.52 17.57 -16.63
CA ALA A 207 4.04 18.79 -17.26
C ALA A 207 4.55 18.55 -18.69
N ASN A 208 5.00 17.32 -18.98
CA ASN A 208 5.43 16.89 -20.30
C ASN A 208 4.29 16.28 -21.16
N GLY A 209 3.04 16.32 -20.67
CA GLY A 209 1.89 15.74 -21.38
C GLY A 209 1.86 14.21 -21.39
N ILE A 210 2.53 13.56 -20.44
CA ILE A 210 2.64 12.11 -20.31
C ILE A 210 1.92 11.67 -19.04
N GLU A 211 1.26 10.52 -19.12
CA GLU A 211 0.74 9.79 -17.96
C GLU A 211 1.31 8.38 -18.00
N ALA A 212 1.99 7.96 -16.94
CA ALA A 212 2.62 6.64 -16.87
C ALA A 212 1.56 5.52 -16.96
N LYS A 213 1.95 4.38 -17.56
CA LYS A 213 1.06 3.26 -17.92
C LYS A 213 0.13 2.79 -16.80
N TRP A 214 0.66 2.71 -15.58
CA TRP A 214 -0.10 2.35 -14.37
C TRP A 214 -0.02 3.45 -13.31
N HIS A 215 -0.07 4.71 -13.74
CA HIS A 215 -0.12 5.89 -12.87
C HIS A 215 0.98 5.84 -11.78
N GLU A 216 0.63 6.04 -10.50
CA GLU A 216 1.55 6.02 -9.37
C GLU A 216 2.27 4.68 -9.17
N GLU A 217 1.67 3.55 -9.57
CA GLU A 217 2.30 2.23 -9.46
C GLU A 217 3.55 2.13 -10.34
N SER A 218 3.54 2.81 -11.50
CA SER A 218 4.72 2.87 -12.37
C SER A 218 5.87 3.64 -11.69
N HIS A 219 5.56 4.77 -11.04
CA HIS A 219 6.56 5.54 -10.29
C HIS A 219 7.04 4.81 -9.03
N LEU A 220 6.16 4.10 -8.33
CA LEU A 220 6.52 3.24 -7.19
C LEU A 220 7.53 2.16 -7.62
N ASN A 221 7.26 1.48 -8.73
CA ASN A 221 8.15 0.45 -9.27
C ASN A 221 9.52 1.04 -9.64
N LYS A 222 9.55 2.22 -10.28
CA LYS A 222 10.79 2.95 -10.56
C LYS A 222 11.53 3.30 -9.26
N TYR A 223 10.83 3.79 -8.25
CA TYR A 223 11.43 4.17 -6.98
C TYR A 223 12.07 2.96 -6.28
N LEU A 224 11.33 1.85 -6.13
CA LEU A 224 11.80 0.64 -5.45
C LEU A 224 12.90 -0.11 -6.22
N LEU A 225 13.02 0.11 -7.53
CA LEU A 225 14.15 -0.38 -8.31
C LEU A 225 15.47 0.27 -7.86
N TYR A 226 15.50 1.57 -7.58
CA TYR A 226 16.72 2.28 -7.15
C TYR A 226 16.84 2.47 -5.64
N HIS A 227 15.75 2.25 -4.89
CA HIS A 227 15.71 2.27 -3.44
C HIS A 227 15.17 0.93 -2.95
N LYS A 228 16.08 -0.04 -2.79
CA LYS A 228 15.70 -1.42 -2.53
C LYS A 228 14.89 -1.54 -1.23
N PRO A 229 13.69 -2.16 -1.26
CA PRO A 229 12.93 -2.45 -0.04
C PRO A 229 13.78 -3.26 0.94
N THR A 230 13.77 -2.88 2.22
CA THR A 230 14.39 -3.68 3.27
C THR A 230 13.54 -4.89 3.65
N ARG A 231 12.27 -4.90 3.24
CA ARG A 231 11.36 -6.04 3.34
C ARG A 231 10.45 -6.16 2.14
N LEU A 232 10.20 -7.39 1.73
CA LEU A 232 9.30 -7.73 0.63
C LEU A 232 8.13 -8.54 1.18
N LEU A 233 6.90 -8.13 0.86
CA LEU A 233 5.73 -8.94 1.16
C LEU A 233 5.44 -9.83 -0.05
N SER A 234 5.24 -11.13 0.20
CA SER A 234 4.80 -12.04 -0.85
C SER A 234 3.37 -11.71 -1.32
N PRO A 235 2.91 -12.31 -2.43
CA PRO A 235 1.52 -12.17 -2.86
C PRO A 235 0.47 -12.68 -1.85
N GLU A 236 0.87 -13.36 -0.77
CA GLU A 236 -0.05 -13.66 0.35
C GLU A 236 -0.61 -12.39 1.01
N TYR A 237 0.13 -11.28 0.95
CA TYR A 237 -0.21 -9.99 1.54
C TYR A 237 -0.96 -9.06 0.58
N TYR A 238 -1.15 -9.45 -0.67
CA TYR A 238 -2.10 -8.86 -1.61
C TYR A 238 -2.38 -9.87 -2.72
N TRP A 239 -3.55 -10.49 -2.69
CA TRP A 239 -4.02 -11.37 -3.74
C TRP A 239 -5.15 -10.71 -4.53
N ASP A 240 -5.18 -10.87 -5.84
CA ASP A 240 -6.34 -10.39 -6.60
C ASP A 240 -7.42 -11.47 -6.60
N GLU A 241 -8.65 -11.14 -6.20
CA GLU A 241 -9.76 -12.09 -6.10
C GLU A 241 -10.21 -12.67 -7.45
N GLU A 242 -9.76 -12.09 -8.56
CA GLU A 242 -9.98 -12.66 -9.90
C GLU A 242 -8.98 -13.77 -10.25
N LEU A 243 -7.89 -13.90 -9.48
CA LEU A 243 -6.85 -14.90 -9.75
C LEU A 243 -7.13 -16.23 -9.05
N PRO A 244 -6.96 -17.38 -9.75
CA PRO A 244 -7.00 -18.69 -9.12
C PRO A 244 -5.84 -18.81 -8.11
N ILE A 245 -6.08 -19.39 -6.95
CA ILE A 245 -5.07 -19.53 -5.88
C ILE A 245 -4.20 -20.76 -6.16
N PRO A 246 -2.90 -20.59 -6.49
CA PRO A 246 -2.01 -21.72 -6.71
C PRO A 246 -1.46 -22.26 -5.38
N PRO A 247 -0.94 -23.51 -5.33
CA PRO A 247 -0.46 -24.14 -4.10
C PRO A 247 0.68 -23.41 -3.37
N ILE A 248 1.41 -22.53 -4.07
CA ILE A 248 2.48 -21.71 -3.46
C ILE A 248 1.92 -20.63 -2.52
N ILE A 249 0.66 -20.20 -2.73
CA ILE A 249 -0.05 -19.28 -1.84
C ILE A 249 -0.69 -20.12 -0.73
N LYS A 250 0.00 -20.22 0.40
CA LYS A 250 -0.49 -21.03 1.54
C LYS A 250 -1.59 -20.30 2.30
N VAL A 251 -1.47 -18.98 2.39
CA VAL A 251 -2.40 -18.12 3.12
C VAL A 251 -2.75 -16.91 2.27
N LYS A 252 -4.05 -16.66 2.06
CA LYS A 252 -4.54 -15.39 1.49
C LYS A 252 -4.84 -14.45 2.64
N ARG A 253 -3.94 -13.51 2.95
CA ARG A 253 -4.10 -12.57 4.09
C ARG A 253 -4.92 -11.35 3.73
N LEU A 254 -4.67 -10.79 2.55
CA LEU A 254 -5.36 -9.63 1.99
C LEU A 254 -5.80 -9.97 0.57
N SER A 255 -7.05 -9.66 0.21
CA SER A 255 -7.55 -9.81 -1.16
C SER A 255 -8.23 -8.55 -1.64
N SER A 256 -8.18 -8.27 -2.94
CA SER A 256 -9.04 -7.26 -3.57
C SER A 256 -10.52 -7.64 -3.42
N VAL A 257 -11.42 -6.66 -3.35
CA VAL A 257 -12.86 -6.92 -3.42
C VAL A 257 -13.30 -6.87 -4.88
N ARG A 258 -14.08 -7.86 -5.32
CA ARG A 258 -14.69 -7.88 -6.66
C ARG A 258 -15.53 -6.62 -6.86
N LYS A 259 -15.29 -5.92 -7.96
CA LYS A 259 -15.95 -4.65 -8.27
C LYS A 259 -16.05 -4.48 -9.78
N ASP A 260 -17.16 -3.91 -10.24
CA ASP A 260 -17.23 -3.40 -11.60
C ASP A 260 -16.54 -2.02 -11.65
N LEU A 261 -15.40 -1.96 -12.34
CA LEU A 261 -14.62 -0.73 -12.47
C LEU A 261 -15.41 0.42 -13.10
N LYS A 262 -16.35 0.14 -14.03
CA LYS A 262 -17.20 1.17 -14.62
C LYS A 262 -18.19 1.72 -13.60
N GLU A 263 -18.67 0.87 -12.72
CA GLU A 263 -19.64 1.26 -11.68
C GLU A 263 -18.99 2.09 -10.58
N VAL A 264 -17.76 1.77 -10.15
CA VAL A 264 -17.12 2.45 -9.01
C VAL A 264 -16.29 3.68 -9.39
N ARG A 265 -15.78 3.77 -10.63
CA ARG A 265 -14.92 4.90 -11.07
C ARG A 265 -15.69 6.09 -11.63
N PHE A 266 -16.96 5.91 -12.02
CA PHE A 266 -17.81 6.94 -12.62
C PHE A 266 -19.11 7.10 -11.84
#